data_AF-A0A6C0E6Z5-F1
#
_entry.id   AF-A0A6C0E6Z5-F1
#
_cell.length_a   1.000
_cell.length_b   1.000
_cell.length_c   1.000
_cell.angle_alpha   90.00
_cell.angle_beta   90.00
_cell.angle_gamma   90.00
#
_symmetry.space_group_name_H-M   'P 1'
#
loop_
_entity.id
_entity.type
_entity.pdbx_description
1 polymer ?
#
loop_
_entity_poly.entity_id
_entity_poly.type
_entity_poly.pdbx_seq_one_letter_code
_entity_poly.pdbx_strand_id
1 'polypeptide(L)'
;MINYENVMEYLNSINDNIKDMIMFTLIFGLVDKFLIPRKSRWFSLHTISNMLTTYYSFPDLILAWTNPFGSIKSINSMNWRPLNITVTLHFYHMIFFNNLHTIDWIHHIVMMYVALYMYLFPVGASINAVIFFVNGLPGCIDYFLLALVKHEKIHPNTEKIINVYLNNWIRSPGLLISNYVSLLIIGYNLDKFTVPAIIPPFIPGHYVIDNILLLLIPIALYWNSQYFNQRVLLNFSQKVTE
;
A
#
# COMPACT_ATOMS: atom_id res chain seq x y z
N MET A 1 10.87 -25.43 -19.22
CA MET A 1 10.24 -24.96 -20.47
C MET A 1 9.28 -23.85 -20.06
N ILE A 2 9.46 -22.61 -20.54
CA ILE A 2 8.57 -21.50 -20.17
C ILE A 2 7.18 -21.82 -20.74
N ASN A 3 6.16 -21.87 -19.88
CA ASN A 3 4.79 -22.03 -20.34
C ASN A 3 4.31 -20.70 -20.94
N TYR A 4 4.22 -20.64 -22.28
CA TYR A 4 3.78 -19.45 -23.01
C TYR A 4 2.38 -18.97 -22.58
N GLU A 5 1.50 -19.87 -22.14
CA GLU A 5 0.16 -19.52 -21.66
C GLU A 5 0.24 -18.65 -20.39
N ASN A 6 1.11 -19.02 -19.45
CA ASN A 6 1.33 -18.26 -18.22
C ASN A 6 1.90 -16.85 -18.50
N VAL A 7 2.74 -16.72 -19.53
CA VAL A 7 3.30 -15.41 -19.93
C VAL A 7 2.21 -14.52 -20.50
N MET A 8 1.33 -15.05 -21.36
CA MET A 8 0.23 -14.27 -21.93
C MET A 8 -0.81 -13.86 -20.89
N GLU A 9 -1.15 -14.75 -19.96
CA GLU A 9 -2.02 -14.44 -18.82
C GLU A 9 -1.44 -13.30 -17.97
N TYR A 10 -0.14 -13.35 -17.67
CA TYR A 10 0.55 -12.30 -16.95
C TYR A 10 0.52 -10.95 -17.69
N LEU A 11 0.85 -10.93 -19.00
CA LEU A 11 0.82 -9.71 -19.82
C LEU A 11 -0.59 -9.11 -19.90
N ASN A 12 -1.62 -9.96 -19.99
CA ASN A 12 -3.01 -9.50 -19.92
C ASN A 12 -3.31 -8.86 -18.56
N SER A 13 -2.84 -9.46 -17.45
CA SER A 13 -3.02 -8.86 -16.12
C SER A 13 -2.35 -7.49 -16.00
N ILE A 14 -1.16 -7.28 -16.59
CA ILE A 14 -0.51 -5.97 -16.63
C ILE A 14 -1.37 -4.96 -17.39
N ASN A 15 -1.87 -5.34 -18.57
CA ASN A 15 -2.71 -4.47 -19.38
C ASN A 15 -3.99 -4.06 -18.63
N ASP A 16 -4.62 -5.00 -17.93
CA ASP A 16 -5.81 -4.71 -17.13
C ASP A 16 -5.51 -3.82 -15.92
N ASN A 17 -4.36 -4.03 -15.26
CA ASN A 17 -3.90 -3.14 -14.19
C ASN A 17 -3.65 -1.70 -14.69
N ILE A 18 -3.05 -1.55 -15.87
CA ILE A 18 -2.86 -0.23 -16.49
C ILE A 18 -4.21 0.44 -16.78
N LYS A 19 -5.19 -0.30 -17.32
CA LYS A 19 -6.54 0.24 -17.55
C LYS A 19 -7.20 0.68 -16.25
N ASP A 20 -7.10 -0.13 -15.20
CA ASP A 20 -7.61 0.20 -13.87
C ASP A 20 -6.95 1.48 -13.32
N MET A 21 -5.63 1.61 -13.45
CA MET A 21 -4.91 2.81 -13.01
C MET A 21 -5.33 4.07 -13.79
N ILE A 22 -5.51 3.97 -15.10
CA ILE A 22 -6.03 5.06 -15.93
C ILE A 22 -7.45 5.43 -15.49
N MET A 23 -8.32 4.44 -15.30
CA MET A 23 -9.68 4.64 -14.82
C MET A 23 -9.70 5.35 -13.46
N PHE A 24 -8.92 4.89 -12.48
CA PHE A 24 -8.85 5.53 -11.17
C PHE A 24 -8.25 6.93 -11.24
N THR A 25 -7.30 7.19 -12.14
CA THR A 25 -6.74 8.54 -12.36
C THR A 25 -7.84 9.49 -12.83
N LEU A 26 -8.66 9.06 -13.79
CA LEU A 26 -9.78 9.84 -14.28
C LEU A 26 -10.85 10.05 -13.19
N ILE A 27 -11.19 9.01 -12.44
CA ILE A 27 -12.14 9.10 -11.33
C ILE A 27 -11.64 10.11 -10.29
N PHE A 28 -10.37 10.01 -9.87
CA PHE A 28 -9.80 10.94 -8.92
C PHE A 28 -9.77 12.37 -9.46
N GLY A 29 -9.39 12.58 -10.72
CA GLY A 29 -9.44 13.90 -11.35
C GLY A 29 -10.86 14.50 -11.37
N LEU A 30 -11.88 13.69 -11.66
CA LEU A 30 -13.29 14.14 -11.65
C LEU A 30 -13.79 14.43 -10.23
N VAL A 31 -13.58 13.51 -9.30
CA VAL A 31 -13.96 13.67 -7.89
C VAL A 31 -13.30 14.91 -7.31
N ASP A 32 -12.00 15.07 -7.53
CA ASP A 32 -11.21 16.20 -7.06
C ASP A 32 -11.68 17.54 -7.65
N LYS A 33 -12.04 17.57 -8.94
CA LYS A 33 -12.52 18.78 -9.61
C LYS A 33 -13.93 19.19 -9.18
N PHE A 34 -14.83 18.23 -8.99
CA PHE A 34 -16.27 18.52 -8.87
C PHE A 34 -16.86 18.28 -7.48
N LEU A 35 -16.32 17.34 -6.70
CA LEU A 35 -16.93 16.91 -5.44
C LEU A 35 -16.13 17.35 -4.21
N ILE A 36 -14.83 17.58 -4.36
CA ILE A 36 -13.95 17.83 -3.22
C ILE A 36 -13.82 19.33 -2.88
N PRO A 37 -14.03 19.73 -1.62
CA PRO A 37 -13.79 21.11 -1.19
C PRO A 37 -12.31 21.50 -1.32
N ARG A 38 -12.03 22.70 -1.87
CA ARG A 38 -10.65 23.20 -2.02
C ARG A 38 -9.87 23.28 -0.71
N LYS A 39 -10.54 23.58 0.42
CA LYS A 39 -9.91 23.79 1.74
C LYS A 39 -9.19 22.53 2.24
N SER A 40 -9.77 21.36 2.00
CA SER A 40 -9.34 20.04 2.52
C SER A 40 -9.09 19.05 1.37
N ARG A 41 -8.72 19.59 0.20
CA ARG A 41 -8.72 18.88 -1.09
C ARG A 41 -7.99 17.55 -1.04
N TRP A 42 -6.73 17.61 -0.63
CA TRP A 42 -5.88 16.43 -0.47
C TRP A 42 -6.49 15.43 0.51
N PHE A 43 -6.88 15.89 1.69
CA PHE A 43 -7.35 15.02 2.76
C PHE A 43 -8.65 14.28 2.40
N SER A 44 -9.56 14.97 1.71
CA SER A 44 -10.83 14.37 1.28
C SER A 44 -10.62 13.35 0.16
N LEU A 45 -9.78 13.66 -0.83
CA LEU A 45 -9.46 12.73 -1.91
C LEU A 45 -8.78 11.46 -1.35
N HIS A 46 -7.85 11.64 -0.42
CA HIS A 46 -7.13 10.54 0.21
C HIS A 46 -8.07 9.69 1.09
N THR A 47 -9.04 10.29 1.78
CA THR A 47 -10.09 9.57 2.52
C THR A 47 -10.89 8.65 1.60
N ILE A 48 -11.37 9.16 0.45
CA ILE A 48 -12.16 8.37 -0.51
C ILE A 48 -11.33 7.21 -1.06
N SER A 49 -10.09 7.48 -1.46
CA SER A 49 -9.20 6.45 -1.97
C SER A 49 -8.94 5.37 -0.92
N ASN A 50 -8.64 5.75 0.32
CA ASN A 50 -8.36 4.81 1.40
C ASN A 50 -9.59 3.99 1.77
N MET A 51 -10.79 4.56 1.67
CA MET A 51 -12.05 3.84 1.85
C MET A 51 -12.24 2.77 0.76
N LEU A 52 -11.99 3.11 -0.51
CA LEU A 52 -12.05 2.13 -1.61
C LEU A 52 -11.00 1.03 -1.46
N THR A 53 -9.77 1.40 -1.10
CA THR A 53 -8.69 0.46 -0.78
C THR A 53 -9.12 -0.50 0.32
N THR A 54 -9.67 0.02 1.42
CA THR A 54 -10.20 -0.77 2.55
C THR A 54 -11.23 -1.78 2.08
N TYR A 55 -12.22 -1.34 1.31
CA TYR A 55 -13.30 -2.19 0.82
C TYR A 55 -12.76 -3.35 -0.03
N TYR A 56 -11.88 -3.05 -0.98
CA TYR A 56 -11.36 -4.06 -1.90
C TYR A 56 -10.33 -5.00 -1.29
N SER A 57 -9.60 -4.57 -0.25
CA SER A 57 -8.57 -5.39 0.39
C SER A 57 -9.08 -6.20 1.59
N PHE A 58 -10.25 -5.87 2.15
CA PHE A 58 -10.77 -6.53 3.34
C PHE A 58 -10.98 -8.05 3.20
N PRO A 59 -11.54 -8.60 2.09
CA PRO A 59 -11.68 -10.05 1.95
C PRO A 59 -10.33 -10.78 2.00
N ASP A 60 -9.32 -10.20 1.35
CA ASP A 60 -7.97 -10.75 1.29
C ASP A 60 -7.22 -10.63 2.61
N LEU A 61 -7.49 -9.57 3.39
CA LEU A 61 -7.02 -9.46 4.77
C LEU A 61 -7.50 -10.65 5.62
N ILE A 62 -8.81 -10.95 5.56
CA ILE A 62 -9.37 -12.07 6.32
C ILE A 62 -8.70 -13.38 5.87
N LEU A 63 -8.61 -13.62 4.56
CA LEU A 63 -7.94 -14.81 4.03
C LEU A 63 -6.49 -14.92 4.50
N ALA A 64 -5.71 -13.85 4.41
CA ALA A 64 -4.30 -13.83 4.77
C ALA A 64 -4.07 -14.07 6.27
N TRP A 65 -4.95 -13.58 7.14
CA TRP A 65 -4.82 -13.73 8.59
C TRP A 65 -5.38 -15.07 9.10
N THR A 66 -6.47 -15.57 8.53
CA THR A 66 -7.08 -16.84 8.99
C THR A 66 -6.51 -18.07 8.29
N ASN A 67 -5.98 -17.91 7.07
CA ASN A 67 -5.37 -19.00 6.31
C ASN A 67 -4.13 -18.50 5.50
N PRO A 68 -3.01 -18.22 6.19
CA PRO A 68 -1.78 -17.73 5.55
C PRO A 68 -1.23 -18.61 4.43
N PHE A 69 -1.47 -19.93 4.47
CA PHE A 69 -1.04 -20.83 3.40
C PHE A 69 -2.03 -20.88 2.23
N GLY A 70 -3.32 -20.63 2.49
CA GLY A 70 -4.34 -20.45 1.46
C GLY A 70 -4.14 -19.17 0.66
N SER A 71 -3.70 -18.09 1.30
CA SER A 71 -3.37 -16.84 0.60
C SER A 71 -2.21 -17.01 -0.39
N ILE A 72 -1.25 -17.89 -0.13
CA ILE A 72 -0.17 -18.26 -1.09
C ILE A 72 -0.77 -18.82 -2.39
N LYS A 73 -1.81 -19.66 -2.28
CA LYS A 73 -2.42 -20.32 -3.45
C LYS A 73 -3.35 -19.39 -4.23
N SER A 74 -3.68 -18.22 -3.68
CA SER A 74 -4.56 -17.21 -4.28
C SER A 74 -3.86 -16.25 -5.23
N ILE A 75 -2.59 -16.50 -5.61
CA ILE A 75 -1.81 -15.62 -6.51
C ILE A 75 -2.61 -15.26 -7.77
N ASN A 76 -3.26 -16.25 -8.40
CA ASN A 76 -4.01 -16.03 -9.64
C ASN A 76 -5.40 -15.39 -9.42
N SER A 77 -5.87 -15.31 -8.18
CA SER A 77 -7.18 -14.75 -7.83
C SER A 77 -7.06 -13.48 -6.98
N MET A 78 -5.86 -12.91 -6.89
CA MET A 78 -5.61 -11.72 -6.11
C MET A 78 -6.36 -10.52 -6.70
N ASN A 79 -7.02 -9.74 -5.85
CA ASN A 79 -7.62 -8.49 -6.28
C ASN A 79 -6.53 -7.41 -6.43
N TRP A 80 -6.25 -6.97 -7.65
CA TRP A 80 -5.24 -5.94 -7.91
C TRP A 80 -5.71 -4.51 -7.61
N ARG A 81 -7.02 -4.28 -7.48
CA ARG A 81 -7.59 -2.94 -7.31
C ARG A 81 -7.04 -2.16 -6.11
N PRO A 82 -6.83 -2.74 -4.91
CA PRO A 82 -6.24 -2.00 -3.78
C PRO A 82 -4.85 -1.42 -4.11
N LEU A 83 -4.03 -2.18 -4.85
CA LEU A 83 -2.71 -1.74 -5.29
C LEU A 83 -2.83 -0.68 -6.38
N ASN A 84 -3.67 -0.91 -7.40
CA ASN A 84 -3.93 0.05 -8.49
C ASN A 84 -4.41 1.41 -7.94
N ILE A 85 -5.38 1.40 -7.00
CA ILE A 85 -5.91 2.58 -6.31
C ILE A 85 -4.80 3.31 -5.55
N THR A 86 -4.06 2.57 -4.72
CA THR A 86 -2.95 3.10 -3.92
C THR A 86 -1.91 3.78 -4.81
N VAL A 87 -1.40 3.08 -5.81
CA VAL A 87 -0.37 3.60 -6.70
C VAL A 87 -0.86 4.83 -7.44
N THR A 88 -2.08 4.78 -7.96
CA THR A 88 -2.70 5.89 -8.69
C THR A 88 -2.83 7.14 -7.82
N LEU A 89 -3.31 7.01 -6.58
CA LEU A 89 -3.45 8.12 -5.64
C LEU A 89 -2.11 8.80 -5.35
N HIS A 90 -1.05 8.00 -5.14
CA HIS A 90 0.27 8.53 -4.76
C HIS A 90 0.98 9.15 -5.97
N PHE A 91 0.83 8.60 -7.18
CA PHE A 91 1.27 9.29 -8.40
C PHE A 91 0.52 10.61 -8.61
N TYR A 92 -0.82 10.59 -8.48
CA TYR A 92 -1.63 11.78 -8.57
C TYR A 92 -1.18 12.85 -7.56
N HIS A 93 -0.89 12.44 -6.33
CA HIS A 93 -0.38 13.32 -5.29
C HIS A 93 0.94 13.99 -5.69
N MET A 94 1.93 13.20 -6.10
CA MET A 94 3.25 13.70 -6.47
C MET A 94 3.21 14.66 -7.67
N ILE A 95 2.26 14.48 -8.59
CA ILE A 95 2.14 15.32 -9.80
C ILE A 95 1.36 16.61 -9.52
N PHE A 96 0.27 16.54 -8.75
CA PHE A 96 -0.68 17.65 -8.62
C PHE A 96 -0.62 18.41 -7.28
N PHE A 97 0.20 17.95 -6.32
CA PHE A 97 0.39 18.61 -5.01
C PHE A 97 1.88 18.89 -4.77
N ASN A 98 2.28 20.16 -4.85
CA ASN A 98 3.69 20.56 -4.89
C ASN A 98 4.33 20.80 -3.50
N ASN A 99 3.59 20.60 -2.41
CA ASN A 99 4.03 20.98 -1.06
C ASN A 99 4.56 19.78 -0.25
N LEU A 100 5.25 18.87 -0.91
CA LEU A 100 5.80 17.66 -0.29
C LEU A 100 7.08 17.96 0.48
N HIS A 101 7.14 17.56 1.75
CA HIS A 101 8.39 17.62 2.51
C HIS A 101 9.34 16.50 2.06
N THR A 102 10.64 16.66 2.36
CA THR A 102 11.67 15.66 1.99
C THR A 102 11.33 14.25 2.46
N ILE A 103 10.78 14.13 3.68
CA ILE A 103 10.37 12.82 4.20
C ILE A 103 9.23 12.22 3.39
N ASP A 104 8.33 13.07 2.89
CA ASP A 104 7.23 12.60 2.08
C ASP A 104 7.76 12.03 0.77
N TRP A 105 8.71 12.72 0.12
CA TRP A 105 9.38 12.19 -1.07
C TRP A 105 10.07 10.84 -0.81
N ILE A 106 10.81 10.73 0.30
CA ILE A 106 11.49 9.47 0.64
C ILE A 106 10.48 8.33 0.81
N HIS A 107 9.38 8.55 1.55
CA HIS A 107 8.39 7.49 1.71
C HIS A 107 7.70 7.14 0.40
N HIS A 108 7.43 8.12 -0.47
CA HIS A 108 6.74 7.86 -1.73
C HIS A 108 7.64 7.03 -2.63
N ILE A 109 8.91 7.40 -2.78
CA ILE A 109 9.87 6.66 -3.61
C ILE A 109 10.05 5.23 -3.10
N VAL A 110 10.26 5.05 -1.79
CA VAL A 110 10.45 3.72 -1.19
C VAL A 110 9.19 2.86 -1.35
N MET A 111 8.01 3.41 -1.06
CA MET A 111 6.76 2.65 -1.15
C MET A 111 6.33 2.40 -2.60
N MET A 112 6.69 3.28 -3.53
CA MET A 112 6.49 3.06 -4.96
C MET A 112 7.39 1.95 -5.49
N TYR A 113 8.63 1.86 -5.03
CA TYR A 113 9.49 0.72 -5.33
C TYR A 113 8.85 -0.59 -4.84
N VAL A 114 8.36 -0.63 -3.60
CA VAL A 114 7.65 -1.79 -3.05
C VAL A 114 6.43 -2.16 -3.91
N ALA A 115 5.60 -1.17 -4.28
CA ALA A 115 4.41 -1.37 -5.10
C ALA A 115 4.73 -1.89 -6.52
N LEU A 116 5.77 -1.34 -7.18
CA LEU A 116 6.21 -1.82 -8.48
C LEU A 116 6.70 -3.26 -8.41
N TYR A 117 7.49 -3.58 -7.38
CA TYR A 117 8.02 -4.92 -7.19
C TYR A 117 6.93 -5.95 -6.90
N MET A 118 5.87 -5.52 -6.23
CA MET A 118 4.67 -6.33 -5.98
C MET A 118 3.90 -6.73 -7.25
N TYR A 119 3.95 -5.93 -8.33
CA TYR A 119 3.41 -6.35 -9.64
C TYR A 119 4.29 -7.38 -10.34
N LEU A 120 5.59 -7.38 -10.06
CA LEU A 120 6.54 -8.35 -10.62
C LEU A 120 6.50 -9.68 -9.86
N PHE A 121 6.28 -9.62 -8.54
CA PHE A 121 6.28 -10.78 -7.66
C PHE A 121 4.99 -10.82 -6.84
N PRO A 122 3.87 -11.27 -7.43
CA PRO A 122 2.62 -11.39 -6.70
C PRO A 122 2.76 -12.40 -5.56
N VAL A 123 2.56 -11.94 -4.33
CA VAL A 123 2.55 -12.77 -3.11
C VAL A 123 1.12 -13.22 -2.72
N GLY A 124 0.17 -13.07 -3.64
CA GLY A 124 -1.25 -13.40 -3.42
C GLY A 124 -1.92 -12.45 -2.41
N ALA A 125 -3.02 -12.89 -1.80
CA ALA A 125 -3.85 -12.07 -0.92
C ALA A 125 -3.13 -11.40 0.27
N SER A 126 -1.93 -11.85 0.68
CA SER A 126 -1.21 -11.23 1.80
C SER A 126 -0.81 -9.78 1.52
N ILE A 127 -0.61 -9.41 0.25
CA ILE A 127 -0.29 -8.04 -0.12
C ILE A 127 -1.44 -7.09 0.21
N ASN A 128 -2.68 -7.55 0.04
CA ASN A 128 -3.86 -6.75 0.30
C ASN A 128 -4.06 -6.57 1.81
N ALA A 129 -3.63 -7.54 2.62
CA ALA A 129 -3.51 -7.36 4.07
C ALA A 129 -2.51 -6.23 4.42
N VAL A 130 -1.34 -6.19 3.77
CA VAL A 130 -0.38 -5.09 3.94
C VAL A 130 -1.00 -3.75 3.52
N ILE A 131 -1.57 -3.68 2.32
CA ILE A 131 -2.19 -2.47 1.77
C ILE A 131 -3.34 -1.97 2.66
N PHE A 132 -4.12 -2.87 3.26
CA PHE A 132 -5.18 -2.53 4.20
C PHE A 132 -4.67 -1.68 5.37
N PHE A 133 -3.53 -2.03 5.96
CA PHE A 133 -2.99 -1.25 7.08
C PHE A 133 -2.12 -0.08 6.63
N VAL A 134 -1.40 -0.20 5.51
CA VAL A 134 -0.56 0.88 4.97
C VAL A 134 -1.41 2.06 4.48
N ASN A 135 -2.47 1.80 3.70
CA ASN A 135 -3.27 2.83 3.05
C ASN A 135 -4.79 2.62 3.18
N GLY A 136 -5.25 1.48 3.70
CA GLY A 136 -6.68 1.23 3.89
C GLY A 136 -7.22 1.91 5.14
N LEU A 137 -7.77 1.11 6.07
CA LEU A 137 -8.62 1.61 7.15
C LEU A 137 -7.93 2.66 8.05
N PRO A 138 -6.67 2.46 8.50
CA PRO A 138 -6.01 3.48 9.31
C PRO A 138 -5.85 4.79 8.55
N GLY A 139 -5.43 4.73 7.28
CA GLY A 139 -5.31 5.91 6.45
C GLY A 139 -6.67 6.58 6.19
N CYS A 140 -7.75 5.81 6.04
CA CYS A 140 -9.09 6.36 5.83
C CYS A 140 -9.53 7.21 7.03
N ILE A 141 -9.33 6.70 8.25
CA ILE A 141 -9.73 7.39 9.49
C ILE A 141 -8.86 8.63 9.69
N ASP A 142 -7.55 8.52 9.56
CA ASP A 142 -6.61 9.63 9.74
C ASP A 142 -6.95 10.82 8.83
N TYR A 143 -7.00 10.56 7.53
CA TYR A 143 -7.25 11.61 6.54
C TYR A 143 -8.66 12.21 6.64
N PHE A 144 -9.64 11.42 7.08
CA PHE A 144 -10.98 11.95 7.36
C PHE A 144 -10.94 12.95 8.52
N LEU A 145 -10.24 12.61 9.61
CA LEU A 145 -10.07 13.51 10.75
C LEU A 145 -9.31 14.77 10.37
N LEU A 146 -8.25 14.67 9.55
CA LEU A 146 -7.53 15.84 9.00
C LEU A 146 -8.45 16.74 8.17
N ALA A 147 -9.36 16.15 7.37
CA ALA A 147 -10.37 16.92 6.65
C ALA A 147 -11.32 17.66 7.62
N LEU A 148 -11.78 17.00 8.69
CA LEU A 148 -12.64 17.61 9.71
C LEU A 148 -11.93 18.74 10.47
N VAL A 149 -10.66 18.57 10.84
CA VAL A 149 -9.83 19.62 11.45
C VAL A 149 -9.74 20.81 10.50
N LYS A 150 -9.49 20.57 9.21
CA LYS A 150 -9.39 21.62 8.21
C LYS A 150 -10.70 22.38 8.03
N HIS A 151 -11.84 21.74 8.28
CA HIS A 151 -13.18 22.37 8.32
C HIS A 151 -13.60 22.88 9.71
N GLU A 152 -12.69 22.90 10.70
CA GLU A 152 -12.94 23.38 12.07
C GLU A 152 -14.10 22.61 12.74
N LYS A 153 -14.33 21.35 12.35
CA LYS A 153 -15.38 20.49 12.92
C LYS A 153 -14.91 19.74 14.16
N ILE A 154 -13.60 19.53 14.30
CA ILE A 154 -12.97 18.94 15.48
C ILE A 154 -11.69 19.70 15.81
N HIS A 155 -11.29 19.65 17.08
CA HIS A 155 -10.04 20.27 17.53
C HIS A 155 -8.82 19.48 17.04
N PRO A 156 -7.72 20.13 16.62
CA PRO A 156 -6.51 19.42 16.19
C PRO A 156 -5.93 18.45 17.23
N ASN A 157 -6.15 18.68 18.53
CA ASN A 157 -5.69 17.74 19.56
C ASN A 157 -6.51 16.45 19.57
N THR A 158 -7.80 16.51 19.24
CA THR A 158 -8.66 15.32 19.14
C THR A 158 -8.18 14.41 18.01
N GLU A 159 -7.89 14.99 16.84
CA GLU A 159 -7.31 14.24 15.71
C GLU A 159 -5.98 13.59 16.11
N LYS A 160 -5.03 14.34 16.68
CA LYS A 160 -3.73 13.80 17.10
C LYS A 160 -3.85 12.65 18.10
N ILE A 161 -4.73 12.77 19.10
CA ILE A 161 -4.96 11.70 20.09
C ILE A 161 -5.43 10.43 19.38
N ILE A 162 -6.44 10.55 18.51
CA ILE A 162 -6.95 9.41 17.74
C ILE A 162 -5.85 8.84 16.84
N ASN A 163 -5.06 9.69 16.18
CA ASN A 163 -3.95 9.29 15.30
C ASN A 163 -2.90 8.46 16.06
N VAL A 164 -2.55 8.85 17.30
CA VAL A 164 -1.66 8.07 18.18
C VAL A 164 -2.23 6.68 18.48
N TYR A 165 -3.49 6.59 18.90
CA TYR A 165 -4.11 5.29 19.17
C TYR A 165 -4.21 4.43 17.91
N LEU A 166 -4.58 5.04 16.79
CA LEU A 166 -4.72 4.38 15.49
C LEU A 166 -3.38 3.80 15.02
N ASN A 167 -2.29 4.54 15.17
CA ASN A 167 -0.96 4.09 14.76
C ASN A 167 -0.40 3.01 15.69
N ASN A 168 -0.51 3.21 17.01
CA ASN A 168 0.03 2.27 18.00
C ASN A 168 -0.72 0.93 18.03
N TRP A 169 -2.04 0.94 17.90
CA TRP A 169 -2.87 -0.24 18.16
C TRP A 169 -3.42 -0.91 16.92
N ILE A 170 -3.53 -0.19 15.80
CA ILE A 170 -4.13 -0.74 14.58
C ILE A 170 -3.11 -0.79 13.46
N ARG A 171 -2.56 0.35 13.03
CA ARG A 171 -1.66 0.43 11.88
C ARG A 171 -0.39 -0.38 12.12
N SER A 172 0.41 -0.03 13.12
CA SER A 172 1.72 -0.65 13.32
C SER A 172 1.62 -2.16 13.60
N PRO A 173 0.77 -2.64 14.53
CA PRO A 173 0.61 -4.07 14.76
C PRO A 173 0.09 -4.81 13.51
N GLY A 174 -0.90 -4.23 12.81
CA GLY A 174 -1.48 -4.83 11.62
C GLY A 174 -0.50 -4.94 10.45
N LEU A 175 0.34 -3.91 10.23
CA LEU A 175 1.44 -3.97 9.28
C LEU A 175 2.44 -5.05 9.66
N LEU A 176 2.87 -5.13 10.92
CA LEU A 176 3.85 -6.12 11.36
C LEU A 176 3.37 -7.56 11.14
N ILE A 177 2.11 -7.85 11.50
CA ILE A 177 1.51 -9.18 11.28
C ILE A 177 1.44 -9.49 9.78
N SER A 178 0.92 -8.56 8.97
CA SER A 178 0.76 -8.76 7.52
C SER A 178 2.11 -8.86 6.80
N ASN A 179 3.12 -8.16 7.30
CA ASN A 179 4.50 -8.23 6.83
C ASN A 179 5.13 -9.60 7.16
N TYR A 180 4.90 -10.11 8.38
CA TYR A 180 5.33 -11.45 8.76
C TYR A 180 4.68 -12.54 7.89
N VAL A 181 3.37 -12.43 7.62
CA VAL A 181 2.70 -13.34 6.68
C VAL A 181 3.37 -13.26 5.30
N SER A 182 3.62 -12.06 4.78
CA SER A 182 4.29 -11.89 3.48
C SER A 182 5.70 -12.49 3.46
N LEU A 183 6.46 -12.42 4.56
CA LEU A 183 7.74 -13.11 4.72
C LEU A 183 7.61 -14.63 4.66
N LEU A 184 6.59 -15.22 5.29
CA LEU A 184 6.34 -16.66 5.20
C LEU A 184 6.03 -17.10 3.77
N ILE A 185 5.28 -16.28 3.01
CA ILE A 185 4.98 -16.53 1.60
C ILE A 185 6.25 -16.47 0.75
N ILE A 186 7.07 -15.44 0.95
CA ILE A 186 8.36 -15.31 0.27
C ILE A 186 9.21 -16.55 0.58
N GLY A 187 9.38 -16.91 1.86
CA GLY A 187 10.14 -18.10 2.28
C GLY A 187 9.63 -19.41 1.67
N TYR A 188 8.32 -19.66 1.72
CA TYR A 188 7.72 -20.85 1.12
C TYR A 188 7.95 -20.92 -0.39
N ASN A 189 7.88 -19.77 -1.05
CA ASN A 189 8.10 -19.72 -2.48
C ASN A 189 9.59 -19.72 -2.84
N LEU A 190 10.53 -19.27 -2.01
CA LEU A 190 11.97 -19.40 -2.27
C LEU A 190 12.37 -20.86 -2.52
N ASP A 191 11.76 -21.79 -1.79
CA ASP A 191 11.99 -23.24 -1.96
C ASP A 191 11.35 -23.82 -3.24
N LYS A 192 10.42 -23.08 -3.87
CA LYS A 192 9.61 -23.53 -5.01
C LYS A 192 9.78 -22.69 -6.27
N PHE A 193 10.39 -21.51 -6.16
CA PHE A 193 10.52 -20.54 -7.22
C PHE A 193 11.61 -20.99 -8.19
N THR A 194 11.17 -21.75 -9.17
CA THR A 194 11.44 -21.36 -10.55
C THR A 194 10.49 -20.20 -10.85
N VAL A 195 10.83 -18.96 -10.44
CA VAL A 195 10.08 -17.78 -10.88
C VAL A 195 9.98 -17.88 -12.41
N PRO A 196 8.81 -17.72 -13.04
CA PRO A 196 8.78 -17.36 -14.45
C PRO A 196 9.46 -15.99 -14.50
N ALA A 197 10.77 -16.00 -14.68
CA ALA A 197 11.59 -14.82 -14.60
C ALA A 197 11.05 -13.82 -15.64
N ILE A 198 10.40 -12.77 -15.16
CA ILE A 198 9.97 -11.65 -16.00
C ILE A 198 11.21 -10.93 -16.51
N ILE A 199 12.29 -10.93 -15.71
CA ILE A 199 13.64 -10.76 -16.24
C ILE A 199 13.90 -11.98 -17.11
N PRO A 200 14.04 -11.83 -18.43
CA PRO A 200 14.33 -12.97 -19.28
C PRO A 200 15.49 -13.78 -18.69
N PRO A 201 15.48 -15.12 -18.75
CA PRO A 201 16.51 -15.99 -18.14
C PRO A 201 17.93 -15.81 -18.74
N PHE A 202 18.18 -14.73 -19.48
CA PHE A 202 19.43 -14.39 -20.14
C PHE A 202 20.51 -13.84 -19.19
N ILE A 203 20.22 -13.60 -17.90
CA ILE A 203 21.23 -13.22 -16.91
C ILE A 203 21.48 -14.38 -15.94
N PRO A 204 22.60 -15.12 -16.07
CA PRO A 204 23.04 -16.07 -15.06
C PRO A 204 23.15 -15.37 -13.70
N GLY A 205 22.46 -15.89 -12.67
CA GLY A 205 22.51 -15.35 -11.31
C GLY A 205 21.38 -14.39 -10.90
N HIS A 206 20.40 -14.11 -11.77
CA HIS A 206 19.25 -13.24 -11.44
C HIS A 206 18.50 -13.67 -10.17
N TYR A 207 18.40 -14.97 -9.88
CA TYR A 207 17.75 -15.48 -8.67
C TYR A 207 18.30 -14.87 -7.36
N VAL A 208 19.61 -14.61 -7.27
CA VAL A 208 20.20 -14.00 -6.06
C VAL A 208 19.74 -12.56 -5.92
N ILE A 209 19.71 -11.82 -7.04
CA ILE A 209 19.28 -10.43 -7.09
C ILE A 209 17.78 -10.36 -6.74
N ASP A 210 16.95 -11.20 -7.36
CA ASP A 210 15.51 -11.24 -7.11
C ASP A 210 15.20 -11.54 -5.64
N ASN A 211 15.93 -12.47 -5.03
CA ASN A 211 15.79 -12.81 -3.62
C ASN A 211 16.19 -11.64 -2.70
N ILE A 212 17.28 -10.93 -3.02
CA ILE A 212 17.68 -9.74 -2.25
C ILE A 212 16.61 -8.65 -2.35
N LEU A 213 16.10 -8.38 -3.55
CA LEU A 213 15.08 -7.37 -3.78
C LEU A 213 13.74 -7.74 -3.11
N LEU A 214 13.37 -9.03 -3.10
CA LEU A 214 12.22 -9.53 -2.35
C LEU A 214 12.36 -9.29 -0.84
N LEU A 215 13.57 -9.42 -0.29
CA LEU A 215 13.84 -9.12 1.12
C LEU A 215 13.82 -7.62 1.44
N LEU A 216 13.95 -6.73 0.46
CA LEU A 216 13.81 -5.29 0.67
C LEU A 216 12.36 -4.88 0.96
N ILE A 217 11.37 -5.61 0.44
CA ILE A 217 9.95 -5.35 0.72
C ILE A 217 9.65 -5.37 2.24
N PRO A 218 9.92 -6.48 2.96
CA PRO A 218 9.59 -6.55 4.38
C PRO A 218 10.41 -5.60 5.22
N ILE A 219 11.64 -5.26 4.80
CA ILE A 219 12.46 -4.23 5.44
C ILE A 219 11.80 -2.85 5.28
N ALA A 220 11.37 -2.51 4.06
CA ALA A 220 10.69 -1.24 3.78
C ALA A 220 9.35 -1.12 4.52
N LEU A 221 8.58 -2.21 4.59
CA LEU A 221 7.32 -2.26 5.34
C LEU A 221 7.53 -2.13 6.85
N TYR A 222 8.56 -2.79 7.39
CA TYR A 222 8.93 -2.64 8.80
C TYR A 222 9.35 -1.20 9.10
N TRP A 223 10.23 -0.63 8.27
CA TRP A 223 10.63 0.77 8.38
C TRP A 223 9.42 1.70 8.34
N ASN A 224 8.52 1.55 7.35
CA ASN A 224 7.31 2.36 7.25
C ASN A 224 6.46 2.26 8.52
N SER A 225 6.23 1.04 9.01
CA SER A 225 5.44 0.78 10.22
C SER A 225 6.01 1.50 11.44
N GLN A 226 7.31 1.33 11.71
CA GLN A 226 7.91 1.81 12.95
C GLN A 226 8.26 3.30 12.88
N TYR A 227 8.78 3.77 11.75
CA TYR A 227 9.17 5.15 11.56
C TYR A 227 7.97 6.10 11.67
N PHE A 228 6.87 5.81 10.97
CA PHE A 228 5.68 6.67 11.04
C PHE A 228 4.99 6.60 12.40
N ASN A 229 5.00 5.44 13.06
CA ASN A 229 4.50 5.34 14.43
C ASN A 229 5.30 6.23 15.40
N GLN A 230 6.64 6.17 15.34
CA GLN A 230 7.51 7.02 16.16
C GLN A 230 7.25 8.51 15.89
N ARG A 231 7.09 8.89 14.62
CA ARG A 231 6.80 10.28 14.25
C ARG A 231 5.47 10.79 14.82
N VAL A 232 4.42 9.99 14.77
CA VAL A 232 3.12 10.34 15.35
C VAL A 232 3.26 10.58 16.85
N LEU A 233 4.00 9.73 17.56
CA LEU A 233 4.25 9.89 18.99
C LEU A 233 5.04 11.15 19.33
N LEU A 234 6.10 11.44 18.58
CA LEU A 234 6.91 12.64 18.77
C LEU A 234 6.12 13.93 18.47
N ASN A 235 5.33 13.93 17.39
CA ASN A 235 4.46 15.05 17.04
C ASN A 235 3.36 15.31 18.08
N PHE A 236 2.97 14.28 18.83
CA PHE A 236 2.05 14.39 19.96
C PHE A 236 2.76 14.91 21.20
N SER A 237 3.91 14.34 21.56
CA SER A 237 4.65 14.74 22.78
C SER A 237 5.08 16.20 22.76
N GLN A 238 5.61 16.68 21.63
CA GLN A 238 6.01 18.09 21.45
C GLN A 238 4.87 19.07 21.73
N LYS A 239 3.63 18.67 21.41
CA LYS A 239 2.45 19.53 21.54
C LYS A 239 1.83 19.51 22.94
N VAL A 240 2.14 18.49 23.75
CA VAL A 240 1.71 18.41 25.16
C VAL A 240 2.65 19.24 26.04
N THR A 241 3.89 19.46 25.59
CA THR A 241 4.90 20.24 26.31
C THR A 241 4.90 21.74 25.98
N GLU A 242 4.12 22.17 25.00
CA GLU A 242 3.86 23.59 24.66
C GLU A 242 2.60 24.10 25.37
#